data_AF-A0A957SQ90-F1
#
_entry.id   AF-A0A957SQ90-F1
#
_cell.length_a   1.000
_cell.length_b   1.000
_cell.length_c   1.000
_cell.angle_alpha   90.00
_cell.angle_beta   90.00
_cell.angle_gamma   90.00
#
_symmetry.space_group_name_H-M   'P 1'
#
loop_
_entity.id
_entity.type
_entity.pdbx_description
1 polymer ?
#
loop_
_entity_poly.entity_id
_entity_poly.type
_entity_poly.pdbx_seq_one_letter_code
_entity_poly.pdbx_strand_id
1 'polypeptide(L)'
;MNYLQPILEAQSDAKALEVLYREARRQGAAEAFAEAMQSAFAQLPNNLLLAAWRYRLEEDDQGATTGSARKWRHALWISLISGVLFWALADLDHQQVLAHIPTLILAWAPISAIFVMSFLALSTGRHFARAGLLAAGAAAAFGYVYFLAPQLGNQTYREHYLDLAAGHLPLIAWATVGGFLLWRATDVDNGARNRFAFLIKSLEIMITGGLFVMAGGAFTGITIGMFEALGI
;
A
#
# COMPACT_ATOMS: atom_id res chain seq x y z
N MET A 1 9.46 32.75 -5.67
CA MET A 1 8.68 33.93 -6.13
C MET A 1 7.59 34.19 -5.12
N ASN A 2 7.29 35.45 -4.82
CA ASN A 2 6.20 35.81 -3.92
C ASN A 2 4.90 35.92 -4.75
N TYR A 3 3.97 34.99 -4.56
CA TYR A 3 2.70 34.94 -5.29
C TYR A 3 1.59 35.79 -4.65
N LEU A 4 1.84 36.41 -3.50
CA LEU A 4 0.82 37.16 -2.76
C LEU A 4 0.29 38.37 -3.55
N GLN A 5 1.19 39.22 -4.06
CA GLN A 5 0.80 40.44 -4.78
C GLN A 5 0.01 40.12 -6.08
N PRO A 6 0.46 39.18 -6.94
CA PRO A 6 -0.31 38.81 -8.12
C PRO A 6 -1.67 38.16 -7.81
N ILE A 7 -1.79 37.40 -6.71
CA ILE A 7 -3.08 36.82 -6.28
C ILE A 7 -4.05 37.91 -5.85
N LEU A 8 -3.59 38.92 -5.11
CA LEU A 8 -4.41 40.05 -4.70
C LEU A 8 -4.86 40.89 -5.91
N GLU A 9 -3.99 41.11 -6.89
CA GLU A 9 -4.34 41.80 -8.15
C GLU A 9 -5.40 41.02 -8.95
N ALA A 10 -5.35 39.69 -8.93
CA ALA A 10 -6.28 38.79 -9.62
C ALA A 10 -7.49 38.36 -8.77
N GLN A 11 -7.71 38.96 -7.59
CA GLN A 11 -8.71 38.52 -6.61
C GLN A 11 -10.17 38.49 -7.11
N SER A 12 -10.45 39.20 -8.20
CA SER A 12 -11.78 39.30 -8.83
C SER A 12 -11.83 38.65 -10.22
N ASP A 13 -10.71 38.08 -10.70
CA ASP A 13 -10.59 37.49 -12.02
C ASP A 13 -10.20 36.00 -11.90
N ALA A 14 -11.21 35.14 -12.03
CA ALA A 14 -11.04 33.69 -11.97
C ALA A 14 -10.08 33.15 -13.04
N LYS A 15 -10.04 33.77 -14.22
CA LYS A 15 -9.19 33.33 -15.34
C LYS A 15 -7.74 33.69 -15.05
N ALA A 16 -7.47 34.88 -14.53
CA ALA A 16 -6.13 35.30 -14.15
C ALA A 16 -5.54 34.39 -13.06
N LEU A 17 -6.32 34.04 -12.03
CA LEU A 17 -5.88 33.11 -10.98
C LEU A 17 -5.55 31.70 -11.53
N GLU A 18 -6.37 31.17 -12.44
CA GLU A 18 -6.11 29.86 -13.06
C GLU A 18 -4.82 29.87 -13.91
N VAL A 19 -4.58 30.95 -14.65
CA VAL A 19 -3.32 31.12 -15.41
C VAL A 19 -2.12 31.18 -14.46
N LEU A 20 -2.24 31.94 -13.37
CA LEU A 20 -1.17 32.07 -12.38
C LEU A 20 -0.86 30.74 -11.70
N TYR A 21 -1.89 29.97 -11.34
CA TYR A 21 -1.74 28.63 -10.78
C TYR A 21 -1.06 27.66 -11.75
N ARG A 22 -1.49 27.64 -13.02
CA ARG A 22 -0.87 26.77 -14.04
C ARG A 22 0.60 27.10 -14.25
N GLU A 23 0.95 28.38 -14.22
CA GLU A 23 2.33 28.81 -14.34
C GLU A 23 3.14 28.40 -13.12
N ALA A 24 2.62 28.64 -11.90
CA ALA A 24 3.26 28.18 -10.66
C ALA A 24 3.47 26.65 -10.68
N ARG A 25 2.51 25.89 -11.18
CA ARG A 25 2.61 24.43 -11.30
C ARG A 25 3.66 24.00 -12.33
N ARG A 26 3.76 24.66 -13.48
CA ARG A 26 4.81 24.40 -14.49
C ARG A 26 6.21 24.65 -13.93
N GLN A 27 6.34 25.63 -13.06
CA GLN A 27 7.60 25.99 -12.41
C GLN A 27 7.90 25.17 -11.13
N GLY A 28 7.03 24.22 -10.76
CA GLY A 28 7.18 23.41 -9.53
C GLY A 28 6.98 24.21 -8.23
N ALA A 29 6.36 25.39 -8.30
CA ALA A 29 6.16 26.32 -7.19
C ALA A 29 4.70 26.34 -6.68
N ALA A 30 3.98 25.22 -6.81
CA ALA A 30 2.57 25.10 -6.43
C ALA A 30 2.33 25.27 -4.92
N GLU A 31 3.25 24.78 -4.07
CA GLU A 31 3.17 24.97 -2.61
C GLU A 31 3.27 26.46 -2.22
N ALA A 32 4.21 27.18 -2.82
CA ALA A 32 4.37 28.62 -2.58
C ALA A 32 3.15 29.43 -3.05
N PHE A 33 2.46 28.98 -4.10
CA PHE A 33 1.18 29.57 -4.51
C PHE A 33 0.07 29.29 -3.50
N ALA A 34 0.00 28.07 -2.95
CA ALA A 34 -1.00 27.70 -1.94
C ALA A 34 -0.83 28.49 -0.62
N GLU A 35 0.40 28.65 -0.14
CA GLU A 35 0.70 29.48 1.03
C GLU A 35 0.32 30.95 0.81
N ALA A 36 0.61 31.49 -0.37
CA ALA A 36 0.23 32.85 -0.75
C ALA A 36 -1.30 33.01 -0.87
N MET A 37 -2.01 31.99 -1.35
CA MET A 37 -3.47 31.98 -1.43
C MET A 37 -4.12 32.03 -0.03
N GLN A 38 -3.60 31.27 0.93
CA GLN A 38 -4.06 31.34 2.33
C GLN A 38 -3.81 32.73 2.93
N SER A 39 -2.65 33.31 2.65
CA SER A 39 -2.30 34.66 3.10
C SER A 39 -3.19 35.74 2.47
N ALA A 40 -3.53 35.61 1.17
CA ALA A 40 -4.46 36.52 0.49
C ALA A 40 -5.87 36.42 1.06
N PHE A 41 -6.34 35.20 1.36
CA PHE A 41 -7.64 34.99 2.00
C PHE A 41 -7.70 35.59 3.42
N ALA A 42 -6.61 35.51 4.19
CA ALA A 42 -6.55 36.14 5.51
C ALA A 42 -6.70 37.67 5.45
N GLN A 43 -6.26 38.31 4.37
CA GLN A 43 -6.46 39.75 4.15
C GLN A 43 -7.88 40.09 3.67
N LEU A 44 -8.52 39.18 2.95
CA LEU A 44 -9.85 39.37 2.34
C LEU A 44 -10.77 38.16 2.57
N PRO A 45 -11.21 37.92 3.82
CA PRO A 45 -11.95 36.72 4.18
C PRO A 45 -13.34 36.63 3.53
N ASN A 46 -13.90 37.76 3.08
CA ASN A 46 -15.21 37.81 2.43
C ASN A 46 -15.17 37.55 0.92
N ASN A 47 -14.00 37.28 0.34
CA ASN A 47 -13.89 37.01 -1.09
C ASN A 47 -14.16 35.53 -1.40
N LEU A 48 -15.32 35.27 -2.02
CA LEU A 48 -15.78 33.93 -2.41
C LEU A 48 -14.81 33.22 -3.38
N LEU A 49 -14.13 33.96 -4.25
CA LEU A 49 -13.20 33.37 -5.22
C LEU A 49 -11.96 32.80 -4.52
N LEU A 50 -11.40 33.55 -3.56
CA LEU A 50 -10.27 33.09 -2.75
C LEU A 50 -10.68 31.92 -1.83
N ALA A 51 -11.90 31.96 -1.29
CA ALA A 51 -12.46 30.85 -0.53
C ALA A 51 -12.56 29.57 -1.38
N ALA A 52 -13.11 29.66 -2.60
CA ALA A 52 -13.22 28.54 -3.52
C ALA A 52 -11.85 27.96 -3.89
N TRP A 53 -10.86 28.82 -4.13
CA TRP A 53 -9.47 28.40 -4.38
C TRP A 53 -8.83 27.72 -3.18
N ARG A 54 -9.06 28.20 -1.96
CA ARG A 54 -8.58 27.54 -0.74
C ARG A 54 -9.12 26.11 -0.65
N TYR A 55 -10.43 25.92 -0.82
CA TYR A 55 -11.04 24.60 -0.79
C TYR A 55 -10.52 23.69 -1.91
N ARG A 56 -10.38 24.21 -3.13
CA ARG A 56 -9.80 23.47 -4.25
C ARG A 56 -8.37 23.04 -3.96
N LEU A 57 -7.55 23.92 -3.39
CA LEU A 57 -6.15 23.62 -3.06
C LEU A 57 -6.04 22.66 -1.87
N GLU A 58 -6.96 22.68 -0.93
CA GLU A 58 -7.06 21.68 0.14
C GLU A 58 -7.46 20.30 -0.40
N GLU A 59 -8.31 20.21 -1.43
CA GLU A 59 -8.63 18.96 -2.13
C GLU A 59 -7.48 18.49 -3.02
N ASP A 60 -6.87 19.41 -3.78
CA ASP A 60 -5.67 19.13 -4.57
C ASP A 60 -4.53 18.71 -3.66
N ASP A 61 -4.34 19.29 -2.47
CA ASP A 61 -3.35 18.84 -1.48
C ASP A 61 -3.78 17.50 -0.87
N GLN A 62 -5.05 17.24 -0.57
CA GLN A 62 -5.48 15.90 -0.15
C GLN A 62 -5.27 14.82 -1.24
N GLY A 63 -5.37 15.18 -2.53
CA GLY A 63 -5.00 14.32 -3.66
C GLY A 63 -3.50 14.29 -3.98
N ALA A 64 -2.77 15.38 -3.72
CA ALA A 64 -1.35 15.59 -3.99
C ALA A 64 -0.45 15.39 -2.76
N THR A 65 -1.02 15.06 -1.59
CA THR A 65 -0.33 14.55 -0.39
C THR A 65 0.32 13.18 -0.64
N THR A 66 0.30 12.72 -1.89
CA THR A 66 1.46 12.08 -2.51
C THR A 66 2.66 13.05 -2.56
N GLY A 67 3.20 13.42 -1.38
CA GLY A 67 4.53 14.04 -1.22
C GLY A 67 5.61 13.13 -1.80
N SER A 68 5.72 13.21 -3.12
CA SER A 68 6.06 12.09 -4.00
C SER A 68 7.51 11.69 -3.84
N ALA A 69 8.47 12.62 -3.86
CA ALA A 69 9.88 12.25 -3.86
C ALA A 69 10.37 11.53 -2.58
N ARG A 70 10.00 12.03 -1.39
CA ARG A 70 10.48 11.45 -0.11
C ARG A 70 9.76 10.14 0.23
N LYS A 71 8.47 10.01 -0.09
CA LYS A 71 7.71 8.77 0.11
C LYS A 71 8.14 7.67 -0.88
N TRP A 72 8.44 8.03 -2.13
CA TRP A 72 8.97 7.09 -3.13
C TRP A 72 10.34 6.53 -2.78
N ARG A 73 11.22 7.31 -2.13
CA ARG A 73 12.52 6.79 -1.67
C ARG A 73 12.35 5.64 -0.66
N HIS A 74 11.39 5.74 0.27
CA HIS A 74 11.11 4.67 1.23
C HIS A 74 10.47 3.47 0.53
N ALA A 75 9.55 3.70 -0.40
CA ALA A 75 8.97 2.64 -1.23
C ALA A 75 10.07 1.86 -1.97
N LEU A 76 11.04 2.56 -2.56
CA LEU A 76 12.14 1.96 -3.31
C LEU A 76 13.03 1.07 -2.44
N TRP A 77 13.44 1.55 -1.26
CA TRP A 77 14.24 0.75 -0.34
C TRP A 77 13.47 -0.46 0.19
N ILE A 78 12.19 -0.27 0.55
CA ILE A 78 11.34 -1.35 1.04
C ILE A 78 11.11 -2.39 -0.06
N SER A 79 10.85 -1.98 -1.31
CA SER A 79 10.68 -2.90 -2.42
C SER A 79 11.97 -3.64 -2.76
N LEU A 80 13.12 -2.97 -2.67
CA LEU A 80 14.42 -3.59 -2.91
C LEU A 80 14.71 -4.66 -1.85
N ILE A 81 14.54 -4.33 -0.57
CA ILE A 81 14.75 -5.29 0.53
C ILE A 81 13.77 -6.46 0.42
N SER A 82 12.50 -6.18 0.13
CA SER A 82 11.48 -7.20 -0.09
C SER A 82 11.87 -8.12 -1.26
N GLY A 83 12.28 -7.55 -2.40
CA GLY A 83 12.72 -8.31 -3.56
C GLY A 83 13.93 -9.19 -3.28
N VAL A 84 14.94 -8.68 -2.57
CA VAL A 84 16.12 -9.47 -2.17
C VAL A 84 15.73 -10.60 -1.21
N LEU A 85 14.82 -10.35 -0.28
CA LEU A 85 14.33 -11.37 0.64
C LEU A 85 13.56 -12.47 -0.09
N PHE A 86 12.70 -12.09 -1.04
CA PHE A 86 11.99 -13.03 -1.89
C PHE A 86 12.93 -13.84 -2.77
N TRP A 87 13.94 -13.19 -3.33
CA TRP A 87 14.96 -13.85 -4.13
C TRP A 87 15.75 -14.87 -3.29
N ALA A 88 16.14 -14.52 -2.06
CA ALA A 88 16.83 -15.44 -1.16
C ALA A 88 15.98 -16.67 -0.78
N LEU A 89 14.64 -16.53 -0.77
CA LEU A 89 13.70 -17.61 -0.51
C LEU A 89 13.23 -18.34 -1.78
N ALA A 90 13.63 -17.89 -2.97
CA ALA A 90 13.15 -18.41 -4.24
C ALA A 90 13.72 -19.79 -4.60
N ASP A 91 14.72 -20.27 -3.86
CA ASP A 91 15.24 -21.62 -4.01
C ASP A 91 14.26 -22.65 -3.44
N LEU A 92 13.28 -23.04 -4.26
CA LEU A 92 12.16 -23.90 -3.87
C LEU A 92 12.59 -25.32 -3.50
N ASP A 93 13.75 -25.77 -3.98
CA ASP A 93 14.25 -27.13 -3.75
C ASP A 93 15.06 -27.23 -2.46
N HIS A 94 15.89 -26.23 -2.16
CA HIS A 94 16.73 -26.25 -0.96
C HIS A 94 16.06 -25.59 0.26
N GLN A 95 15.12 -24.66 0.07
CA GLN A 95 14.43 -23.96 1.16
C GLN A 95 13.07 -24.58 1.49
N GLN A 96 13.02 -25.88 1.74
CA GLN A 96 11.76 -26.58 2.06
C GLN A 96 11.56 -26.75 3.57
N VAL A 97 10.33 -26.53 4.01
CA VAL A 97 9.90 -26.89 5.36
C VAL A 97 9.57 -28.37 5.35
N LEU A 98 10.39 -29.15 6.06
CA LEU A 98 10.23 -30.60 6.22
C LEU A 98 10.17 -31.38 4.89
N ALA A 99 10.90 -30.90 3.87
CA ALA A 99 10.95 -31.50 2.52
C ALA A 99 9.58 -31.68 1.83
N HIS A 100 8.56 -30.91 2.25
CA HIS A 100 7.20 -31.00 1.71
C HIS A 100 6.77 -29.73 0.98
N ILE A 101 6.88 -28.59 1.65
CA ILE A 101 6.44 -27.30 1.10
C ILE A 101 7.58 -26.28 1.09
N PRO A 102 7.77 -25.53 -0.01
CA PRO A 102 8.77 -24.46 -0.01
C PRO A 102 8.45 -23.41 1.04
N THR A 103 9.47 -22.97 1.78
CA THR A 103 9.37 -21.93 2.81
C THR A 103 8.77 -20.65 2.23
N LEU A 104 9.06 -20.35 0.97
CA LEU A 104 8.47 -19.23 0.24
C LEU A 104 6.94 -19.27 0.23
N ILE A 105 6.33 -20.44 0.01
CA ILE A 105 4.86 -20.60 -0.07
C ILE A 105 4.19 -20.33 1.27
N LEU A 106 4.89 -20.54 2.39
CA LEU A 106 4.41 -20.19 3.73
C LEU A 106 4.72 -18.73 4.09
N ALA A 107 5.91 -18.25 3.72
CA ALA A 107 6.44 -16.98 4.18
C ALA A 107 5.99 -15.76 3.36
N TRP A 108 5.58 -15.93 2.10
CA TRP A 108 5.34 -14.81 1.19
C TRP A 108 4.31 -13.81 1.73
N ALA A 109 3.20 -14.31 2.27
CA ALA A 109 2.12 -13.48 2.77
C ALA A 109 2.48 -12.70 4.04
N PRO A 110 2.99 -13.33 5.12
CA PRO A 110 3.41 -12.60 6.32
C PRO A 110 4.54 -11.61 6.02
N ILE A 111 5.51 -11.97 5.18
CA ILE A 111 6.58 -11.05 4.74
C ILE A 111 5.97 -9.83 4.03
N SER A 112 5.06 -10.05 3.08
CA SER A 112 4.39 -8.97 2.34
C SER A 112 3.60 -8.05 3.29
N ALA A 113 2.86 -8.62 4.23
CA ALA A 113 2.09 -7.85 5.20
C ALA A 113 2.99 -6.96 6.08
N ILE A 114 4.13 -7.49 6.55
CA ILE A 114 5.11 -6.72 7.33
C ILE A 114 5.61 -5.53 6.50
N PHE A 115 6.07 -5.75 5.27
CA PHE A 115 6.58 -4.66 4.42
C PHE A 115 5.51 -3.62 4.07
N VAL A 116 4.28 -4.05 3.76
CA VAL A 116 3.15 -3.15 3.50
C VAL A 116 2.86 -2.29 4.75
N MET A 117 2.77 -2.90 5.93
CA MET A 117 2.55 -2.17 7.18
C MET A 117 3.71 -1.23 7.51
N SER A 118 4.97 -1.64 7.30
CA SER A 118 6.14 -0.78 7.47
C SER A 118 6.09 0.42 6.53
N PHE A 119 5.75 0.22 5.27
CA PHE A 119 5.60 1.31 4.30
C PHE A 119 4.48 2.28 4.70
N LEU A 120 3.31 1.75 5.10
CA LEU A 120 2.18 2.59 5.53
C LEU A 120 2.49 3.36 6.82
N ALA A 121 3.21 2.76 7.77
CA ALA A 121 3.65 3.44 8.99
C ALA A 121 4.67 4.55 8.69
N LEU A 122 5.66 4.28 7.83
CA LEU A 122 6.68 5.24 7.43
C LEU A 122 6.11 6.40 6.61
N SER A 123 5.16 6.13 5.72
CA SER A 123 4.55 7.15 4.84
C SER A 123 3.63 8.12 5.57
N THR A 124 3.12 7.74 6.74
CA THR A 124 2.18 8.53 7.55
C THR A 124 2.79 9.10 8.82
N GLY A 125 3.95 8.59 9.26
CA GLY A 125 4.70 9.09 10.42
C GLY A 125 4.01 8.88 11.78
N ARG A 126 2.89 8.16 11.84
CA ARG A 126 2.08 7.93 13.04
C ARG A 126 1.79 6.44 13.23
N HIS A 127 1.61 6.02 14.48
CA HIS A 127 1.19 4.65 14.87
C HIS A 127 2.19 3.51 14.63
N PHE A 128 3.51 3.77 14.63
CA PHE A 128 4.56 2.75 14.52
C PHE A 128 4.43 1.59 15.50
N ALA A 129 4.07 1.87 16.76
CA ALA A 129 3.88 0.82 17.77
C ALA A 129 2.78 -0.18 17.38
N ARG A 130 1.72 0.30 16.73
CA ARG A 130 0.58 -0.54 16.31
C ARG A 130 0.91 -1.33 15.04
N ALA A 131 1.59 -0.70 14.09
CA ALA A 131 2.14 -1.38 12.93
C ALA A 131 3.11 -2.51 13.37
N GLY A 132 3.98 -2.21 14.34
CA GLY A 132 4.89 -3.17 14.93
C GLY A 132 4.19 -4.34 15.62
N LEU A 133 3.12 -4.09 16.38
CA LEU A 133 2.34 -5.14 17.03
C LEU A 133 1.67 -6.08 16.01
N LEU A 134 1.05 -5.54 14.96
CA LEU A 134 0.39 -6.35 13.93
C LEU A 134 1.40 -7.08 13.04
N ALA A 135 2.53 -6.44 12.72
CA ALA A 135 3.65 -7.08 12.06
C ALA A 135 4.24 -8.22 12.89
N ALA A 136 4.39 -8.03 14.20
CA ALA A 136 4.80 -9.07 15.13
C ALA A 136 3.77 -10.22 15.19
N GLY A 137 2.48 -9.91 15.14
CA GLY A 137 1.41 -10.91 15.04
C GLY A 137 1.51 -11.77 13.77
N ALA A 138 1.74 -11.14 12.61
CA ALA A 138 1.96 -11.85 11.35
C ALA A 138 3.23 -12.73 11.39
N ALA A 139 4.32 -12.20 11.94
CA ALA A 139 5.57 -12.95 12.13
C ALA A 139 5.39 -14.12 13.12
N ALA A 140 4.64 -13.91 14.20
CA ALA A 140 4.33 -14.94 15.19
C ALA A 140 3.46 -16.06 14.60
N ALA A 141 2.50 -15.73 13.74
CA ALA A 141 1.70 -16.73 13.04
C ALA A 141 2.56 -17.63 12.13
N PHE A 142 3.49 -17.02 11.37
CA PHE A 142 4.46 -17.77 10.58
C PHE A 142 5.38 -18.62 11.46
N GLY A 143 5.95 -18.02 12.51
CA GLY A 143 6.83 -18.72 13.46
C GLY A 143 6.14 -19.88 14.15
N TYR A 144 4.87 -19.72 14.53
CA TYR A 144 4.05 -20.79 15.10
C TYR A 144 3.96 -21.98 14.15
N VAL A 145 3.66 -21.74 12.87
CA VAL A 145 3.62 -22.80 11.85
C VAL A 145 4.98 -23.47 11.69
N TYR A 146 6.04 -22.66 11.55
CA TYR A 146 7.39 -23.15 11.31
C TYR A 146 7.93 -24.01 12.48
N PHE A 147 7.70 -23.58 13.73
CA PHE A 147 8.19 -24.28 14.92
C PHE A 147 7.30 -25.44 15.37
N LEU A 148 6.00 -25.39 15.12
CA LEU A 148 5.08 -26.48 15.50
C LEU A 148 5.15 -27.65 14.51
N ALA A 149 5.36 -27.39 13.22
CA ALA A 149 5.46 -28.42 12.19
C ALA A 149 6.40 -29.59 12.54
N PRO A 150 7.66 -29.39 13.01
CA PRO A 150 8.54 -30.49 13.40
C PRO A 150 8.13 -31.23 14.68
N GLN A 151 7.28 -30.63 15.54
CA GLN A 151 6.85 -31.23 16.80
C GLN A 151 5.68 -32.21 16.62
N LEU A 152 5.00 -32.15 15.47
CA LEU A 152 3.94 -33.08 15.11
C LEU A 152 4.54 -34.46 14.81
N GLY A 153 4.04 -35.50 15.46
CA GLY A 153 4.65 -36.84 15.41
C GLY A 153 4.61 -37.50 14.02
N ASN A 154 3.41 -37.66 13.44
CA ASN A 154 3.23 -38.37 12.17
C ASN A 154 3.55 -37.47 10.97
N GLN A 155 4.23 -38.02 9.97
CA GLN A 155 4.52 -37.35 8.70
C GLN A 155 3.24 -36.86 8.00
N THR A 156 2.21 -37.70 7.90
CA THR A 156 0.95 -37.32 7.26
C THR A 156 0.26 -36.15 7.96
N TYR A 157 0.33 -36.09 9.30
CA TYR A 157 -0.20 -34.94 10.05
C TYR A 157 0.59 -33.66 9.78
N ARG A 158 1.90 -33.76 9.56
CA ARG A 158 2.76 -32.60 9.22
C ARG A 158 2.43 -32.04 7.85
N GLU A 159 2.30 -32.91 6.86
CA GLU A 159 1.96 -32.52 5.48
C GLU A 159 0.61 -31.81 5.44
N HIS A 160 -0.45 -32.42 5.99
CA HIS A 160 -1.77 -31.78 6.07
C HIS A 160 -1.78 -30.48 6.87
N TYR A 161 -0.99 -30.39 7.95
CA TYR A 161 -0.86 -29.16 8.71
C TYR A 161 -0.23 -28.03 7.87
N LEU A 162 0.83 -28.35 7.13
CA LEU A 162 1.53 -27.39 6.27
C LEU A 162 0.67 -26.95 5.08
N ASP A 163 -0.06 -27.88 4.45
CA ASP A 163 -1.00 -27.57 3.37
C ASP A 163 -2.10 -26.62 3.86
N LEU A 164 -2.65 -26.91 5.05
CA LEU A 164 -3.66 -26.05 5.66
C LEU A 164 -3.09 -24.68 6.01
N ALA A 165 -1.88 -24.63 6.56
CA ALA A 165 -1.19 -23.38 6.90
C ALA A 165 -0.93 -22.51 5.66
N ALA A 166 -0.59 -23.11 4.51
CA ALA A 166 -0.37 -22.40 3.26
C ALA A 166 -1.62 -21.61 2.80
N GLY A 167 -2.83 -22.12 3.07
CA GLY A 167 -4.07 -21.40 2.80
C GLY A 167 -4.43 -20.34 3.87
N HIS A 168 -4.10 -20.59 5.13
CA HIS A 168 -4.52 -19.73 6.25
C HIS A 168 -3.59 -18.54 6.50
N LEU A 169 -2.27 -18.72 6.32
CA LEU A 169 -1.30 -17.63 6.52
C LEU A 169 -1.58 -16.40 5.65
N PRO A 170 -1.96 -16.54 4.36
CA PRO A 170 -2.41 -15.41 3.54
C PRO A 170 -3.61 -14.67 4.12
N LEU A 171 -4.60 -15.39 4.65
CA LEU A 171 -5.80 -14.79 5.24
C LEU A 171 -5.48 -14.06 6.54
N ILE A 172 -4.62 -14.63 7.39
CA ILE A 172 -4.15 -13.98 8.62
C ILE A 172 -3.35 -12.73 8.29
N ALA A 173 -2.41 -12.81 7.35
CA ALA A 173 -1.63 -11.68 6.87
C ALA A 173 -2.55 -10.56 6.33
N TRP A 174 -3.54 -10.91 5.52
CA TRP A 174 -4.56 -9.98 5.04
C TRP A 174 -5.34 -9.32 6.18
N ALA A 175 -5.77 -10.11 7.18
CA ALA A 175 -6.48 -9.62 8.35
C ALA A 175 -5.63 -8.66 9.18
N THR A 176 -4.31 -8.87 9.30
CA THR A 176 -3.41 -7.92 9.99
C THR A 176 -3.31 -6.59 9.26
N VAL A 177 -3.19 -6.60 7.93
CA VAL A 177 -3.17 -5.37 7.10
C VAL A 177 -4.51 -4.64 7.20
N GLY A 178 -5.63 -5.36 7.09
CA GLY A 178 -6.96 -4.80 7.26
C GLY A 178 -7.18 -4.22 8.65
N GLY A 179 -6.78 -4.94 9.69
CA GLY A 179 -6.82 -4.48 11.08
C GLY A 179 -6.02 -3.19 11.26
N PHE A 180 -4.83 -3.09 10.67
CA PHE A 180 -4.02 -1.88 10.70
C PHE A 180 -4.73 -0.68 10.05
N LEU A 181 -5.32 -0.88 8.87
CA LEU A 181 -6.04 0.16 8.13
C LEU A 181 -7.34 0.60 8.82
N LEU A 182 -8.11 -0.34 9.38
CA LEU A 182 -9.36 -0.06 10.08
C LEU A 182 -9.11 0.59 11.43
N TRP A 183 -8.05 0.21 12.14
CA TRP A 183 -7.65 0.90 13.36
C TRP A 183 -7.23 2.33 13.05
N ARG A 184 -6.52 2.58 11.95
CA ARG A 184 -6.19 3.96 11.53
C ARG A 184 -7.44 4.82 11.30
N ALA A 185 -8.56 4.21 10.97
CA ALA A 185 -9.82 4.87 10.62
C ALA A 185 -10.74 5.22 11.80
N THR A 186 -10.35 4.94 13.06
CA THR A 186 -11.21 5.19 14.24
C THR A 186 -11.24 6.65 14.73
N ASP A 187 -10.72 7.63 13.97
CA ASP A 187 -11.05 9.02 14.23
C ASP A 187 -12.55 9.26 13.95
N VAL A 188 -13.22 9.88 14.92
CA VAL A 188 -14.61 9.65 15.36
C VAL A 188 -15.72 9.82 14.29
N ASP A 189 -15.47 10.46 13.15
CA ASP A 189 -16.51 10.81 12.16
C ASP A 189 -16.57 9.95 10.89
N ASN A 190 -15.56 9.12 10.57
CA ASN A 190 -15.47 8.42 9.27
C ASN A 190 -15.38 6.88 9.34
N GLY A 191 -15.65 6.28 10.50
CA GLY A 191 -15.44 4.84 10.74
C GLY A 191 -16.24 3.91 9.81
N ALA A 192 -17.51 4.20 9.55
CA ALA A 192 -18.35 3.35 8.67
C ALA A 192 -17.89 3.42 7.21
N ARG A 193 -17.64 4.63 6.70
CA ARG A 193 -17.17 4.87 5.32
C ARG A 193 -15.82 4.18 5.07
N ASN A 194 -14.90 4.23 6.02
CA ASN A 194 -13.59 3.58 5.91
C ASN A 194 -13.67 2.05 5.93
N ARG A 195 -14.59 1.46 6.71
CA ARG A 195 -14.85 0.01 6.71
C ARG A 195 -15.40 -0.46 5.37
N PHE A 196 -16.38 0.25 4.82
CA PHE A 196 -16.93 -0.05 3.49
C PHE A 196 -15.90 0.13 2.38
N ALA A 197 -15.12 1.21 2.42
CA ALA A 197 -14.04 1.44 1.46
C ALA A 197 -12.99 0.31 1.50
N PHE A 198 -12.59 -0.13 2.69
CA PHE A 198 -11.69 -1.26 2.85
C PHE A 198 -12.28 -2.56 2.29
N LEU A 199 -13.56 -2.84 2.58
CA LEU A 199 -14.23 -4.06 2.12
C LEU A 199 -14.33 -4.11 0.59
N ILE A 200 -14.79 -3.02 -0.03
CA ILE A 200 -14.89 -2.89 -1.49
C ILE A 200 -13.51 -3.04 -2.12
N LYS A 201 -12.49 -2.35 -1.58
CA LYS A 201 -11.14 -2.43 -2.13
C LYS A 201 -10.52 -3.81 -1.95
N SER A 202 -10.82 -4.49 -0.85
CA SER A 202 -10.38 -5.87 -0.62
C SER A 202 -11.02 -6.84 -1.60
N LEU A 203 -12.32 -6.69 -1.85
CA LEU A 203 -13.04 -7.49 -2.83
C LEU A 203 -12.48 -7.25 -4.24
N GLU A 204 -12.22 -6.00 -4.61
CA GLU A 204 -11.60 -5.63 -5.88
C GLU A 204 -10.24 -6.33 -6.04
N ILE A 205 -9.36 -6.25 -5.03
CA ILE A 205 -8.03 -6.90 -5.08
C ILE A 205 -8.16 -8.42 -5.18
N MET A 206 -9.11 -9.03 -4.46
CA MET A 206 -9.33 -10.47 -4.52
C MET A 206 -9.82 -10.91 -5.90
N ILE A 207 -10.77 -10.19 -6.51
CA ILE A 207 -11.28 -10.48 -7.85
C ILE A 207 -10.18 -10.28 -8.89
N THR A 208 -9.50 -9.13 -8.87
CA THR A 208 -8.44 -8.81 -9.82
C THR A 208 -7.26 -9.76 -9.68
N GLY A 209 -6.81 -10.04 -8.45
CA GLY A 209 -5.74 -11.00 -8.17
C GLY A 209 -6.11 -12.42 -8.63
N GLY A 210 -7.33 -12.87 -8.34
CA GLY A 210 -7.83 -14.16 -8.82
C GLY A 210 -7.85 -14.24 -10.35
N LEU A 211 -8.29 -13.18 -11.03
CA LEU A 211 -8.26 -13.09 -12.49
C LEU A 211 -6.83 -13.18 -13.04
N PHE A 212 -5.88 -12.49 -12.42
CA PHE A 212 -4.47 -12.56 -12.79
C PHE A 212 -3.88 -13.97 -12.60
N VAL A 213 -4.21 -14.65 -11.50
CA VAL A 213 -3.77 -16.04 -11.27
C VAL A 213 -4.36 -16.98 -12.31
N MET A 214 -5.65 -16.86 -12.62
CA MET A 214 -6.30 -17.69 -13.64
C MET A 214 -5.70 -17.46 -15.03
N ALA A 215 -5.53 -16.19 -15.43
CA ALA A 215 -4.93 -15.84 -16.71
C ALA A 215 -3.46 -16.32 -16.79
N GLY A 216 -2.68 -16.08 -15.72
CA GLY A 216 -1.30 -16.54 -15.62
C GLY A 216 -1.19 -18.07 -15.71
N GLY A 217 -2.04 -18.79 -14.97
CA GLY A 217 -2.11 -20.25 -15.04
C GLY A 217 -2.45 -20.77 -16.45
N ALA A 218 -3.39 -20.12 -17.14
CA ALA A 218 -3.71 -20.46 -18.52
C ALA A 218 -2.52 -20.25 -19.47
N PHE A 219 -1.83 -19.11 -19.38
CA PHE A 219 -0.64 -18.83 -20.19
C PHE A 219 0.51 -19.80 -19.89
N THR A 220 0.75 -20.11 -18.61
CA THR A 220 1.75 -21.11 -18.21
C THR A 220 1.40 -22.48 -18.77
N GLY A 221 0.13 -22.91 -18.67
CA GLY A 221 -0.34 -24.17 -19.23
C GLY A 221 -0.17 -24.24 -20.75
N ILE A 222 -0.51 -23.17 -21.47
CA ILE A 222 -0.30 -23.07 -22.93
C ILE A 222 1.19 -23.15 -23.26
N THR A 223 2.04 -22.47 -22.49
CA THR A 223 3.50 -22.47 -22.71
C THR A 223 4.08 -23.86 -22.51
N ILE A 224 3.70 -24.55 -21.42
CA ILE A 224 4.11 -25.93 -21.17
C ILE A 224 3.63 -26.84 -22.31
N GLY A 225 2.35 -26.77 -22.69
CA GLY A 225 1.81 -27.58 -23.78
C GLY A 225 2.47 -27.32 -25.13
N MET A 226 2.91 -26.08 -25.39
CA MET A 226 3.67 -25.74 -26.60
C MET A 226 5.08 -26.35 -26.56
N PHE A 227 5.77 -26.30 -25.43
CA PHE A 227 7.08 -26.94 -25.28
C PHE A 227 7.00 -28.46 -25.41
N GLU A 228 6.01 -29.09 -24.76
CA GLU A 228 5.73 -30.51 -24.92
C GLU A 228 5.45 -30.88 -26.38
N ALA A 229 4.67 -30.07 -27.10
CA ALA A 229 4.40 -30.29 -28.53
C ALA A 229 5.65 -30.12 -29.42
N LEU A 230 6.60 -29.27 -29.01
CA LEU A 230 7.89 -29.08 -29.68
C LEU A 230 8.93 -30.14 -29.27
N GLY A 231 8.64 -30.96 -28.26
CA GLY A 231 9.54 -32.00 -27.75
C GLY A 231 10.72 -31.46 -26.94
N ILE A 232 10.59 -30.28 -26.33
CA ILE A 232 11.58 -29.65 -25.45
C ILE A 232 11.02 -29.38 -24.06
#